data_AF-A0A3D4UQ61-F1
#
_entry.id   AF-A0A3D4UQ61-F1
#
_cell.length_a   1.000
_cell.length_b   1.000
_cell.length_c   1.000
_cell.angle_alpha   90.00
_cell.angle_beta   90.00
_cell.angle_gamma   90.00
#
_symmetry.space_group_name_H-M   'P 1'
#
loop_
_entity.id
_entity.type
_entity.pdbx_description
1 polymer ?
#
loop_
_entity_poly.entity_id
_entity_poly.type
_entity_poly.pdbx_seq_one_letter_code
_entity_poly.pdbx_strand_id
1 'polypeptide(L)'
;GQPSFLGVFEDNLTEYSNLLDIRPGDVMAAGYNDETPIEILGVDLCKALPVTDYVVRTFFPRLLDNALVIQQDYIHQYHPHIHLSMMLLDDCFELDCELRWGGSLSFRLKKPITEEMIAERFGDDLGWYDQADRNTKMLRQLVDRMYFDENRWVLLQVLGIYLANMGRYDQAHGVYLEARERFPYYEIPAEVERLIGTEAAHA
;
A
#
# COMPACT_ATOMS: atom_id res chain seq x y z
N GLY A 1 2.95 -32.11 4.13
CA GLY A 1 2.29 -30.83 3.77
C GLY A 1 2.88 -29.73 4.63
N GLN A 2 2.98 -28.52 4.12
CA GLN A 2 3.27 -27.37 4.98
C GLN A 2 2.16 -27.23 6.04
N PRO A 3 2.50 -26.83 7.28
CA PRO A 3 1.49 -26.54 8.29
C PRO A 3 0.59 -25.40 7.80
N SER A 4 -0.72 -25.59 7.93
CA SER A 4 -1.74 -24.59 7.58
C SER A 4 -2.46 -24.15 8.84
N PHE A 5 -2.75 -22.86 8.95
CA PHE A 5 -3.60 -22.31 10.02
C PHE A 5 -5.10 -22.46 9.73
N LEU A 6 -5.48 -23.02 8.57
CA LEU A 6 -6.87 -23.11 8.14
C LEU A 6 -7.76 -23.82 9.16
N GLY A 7 -7.33 -24.96 9.71
CA GLY A 7 -8.14 -25.68 10.70
C GLY A 7 -8.43 -24.84 11.95
N VAL A 8 -7.44 -24.10 12.44
CA VAL A 8 -7.63 -23.19 13.59
C VAL A 8 -8.56 -22.02 13.23
N PHE A 9 -8.46 -21.49 12.01
CA PHE A 9 -9.34 -20.44 11.51
C PHE A 9 -10.79 -20.92 11.41
N GLU A 10 -11.02 -22.10 10.83
CA GLU A 10 -12.34 -22.71 10.70
C GLU A 10 -12.95 -23.03 12.07
N ASP A 11 -12.17 -23.62 12.98
CA ASP A 11 -12.60 -23.89 14.36
C ASP A 11 -13.05 -22.60 15.06
N ASN A 12 -12.25 -21.54 14.97
CA ASN A 12 -12.56 -20.24 15.60
C ASN A 12 -13.80 -19.54 15.01
N LEU A 13 -14.17 -19.85 13.77
CA LEU A 13 -15.27 -19.19 13.05
C LEU A 13 -16.45 -20.12 12.75
N THR A 14 -16.50 -21.29 13.39
CA THR A 14 -17.51 -22.32 13.16
C THR A 14 -18.94 -21.75 13.22
N GLU A 15 -19.22 -20.89 14.21
CA GLU A 15 -20.54 -20.26 14.42
C GLU A 15 -20.96 -19.30 13.29
N TYR A 16 -20.00 -18.81 12.50
CA TYR A 16 -20.22 -17.86 11.41
C TYR A 16 -19.95 -18.46 10.03
N SER A 17 -19.68 -19.76 9.93
CA SER A 17 -19.29 -20.44 8.70
C SER A 17 -20.27 -20.23 7.54
N ASN A 18 -21.56 -20.04 7.82
CA ASN A 18 -22.58 -19.75 6.81
C ASN A 18 -22.50 -18.33 6.21
N LEU A 19 -21.67 -17.45 6.76
CA LEU A 19 -21.39 -16.09 6.27
C LEU A 19 -20.03 -16.00 5.56
N LEU A 20 -19.26 -17.09 5.52
CA LEU A 20 -17.88 -17.08 5.07
C LEU A 20 -17.72 -17.91 3.80
N ASP A 21 -17.02 -17.35 2.83
CA ASP A 21 -16.45 -18.09 1.71
C ASP A 21 -14.93 -18.08 1.87
N ILE A 22 -14.37 -19.20 2.33
CA ILE A 22 -12.96 -19.34 2.68
C ILE A 22 -12.21 -19.98 1.52
N ARG A 23 -11.23 -19.26 0.98
CA ARG A 23 -10.44 -19.68 -0.18
C ARG A 23 -8.97 -19.85 0.19
N PRO A 24 -8.56 -21.02 0.71
CA PRO A 24 -7.18 -21.24 1.12
C PRO A 24 -6.26 -21.37 -0.10
N GLY A 25 -5.15 -20.64 -0.09
CA GLY A 25 -4.14 -20.75 -1.13
C GLY A 25 -3.27 -19.50 -1.28
N ASP A 26 -2.40 -19.52 -2.27
CA ASP A 26 -1.74 -18.32 -2.78
C ASP A 26 -2.77 -17.52 -3.59
N VAL A 27 -3.00 -16.26 -3.22
CA VAL A 27 -4.01 -15.41 -3.84
C VAL A 27 -3.78 -15.24 -5.35
N MET A 28 -2.52 -15.20 -5.80
CA MET A 28 -2.16 -15.01 -7.20
C MET A 28 -2.37 -16.28 -8.02
N ALA A 29 -2.32 -17.44 -7.37
CA ALA A 29 -2.54 -18.74 -8.01
C ALA A 29 -4.01 -19.20 -7.95
N ALA A 30 -4.68 -18.96 -6.82
CA ALA A 30 -6.07 -19.32 -6.60
C ALA A 30 -7.01 -18.47 -7.45
N GLY A 31 -6.65 -17.21 -7.71
CA GLY A 31 -7.47 -16.30 -8.48
C GLY A 31 -8.65 -15.74 -7.66
N TYR A 32 -9.41 -14.85 -8.30
CA TYR A 32 -10.74 -14.45 -7.84
C TYR A 32 -11.66 -14.43 -9.06
N ASN A 33 -12.32 -15.56 -9.32
CA ASN A 33 -13.17 -15.76 -10.51
C ASN A 33 -14.63 -15.36 -10.27
N ASP A 34 -14.90 -14.60 -9.21
CA ASP A 34 -16.27 -14.15 -8.94
C ASP A 34 -16.56 -12.89 -9.75
N GLU A 35 -17.79 -12.86 -10.24
CA GLU A 35 -18.39 -11.68 -10.86
C GLU A 35 -19.12 -10.80 -9.82
N THR A 36 -19.11 -11.21 -8.55
CA THR A 36 -19.80 -10.51 -7.46
C THR A 36 -19.13 -9.16 -7.21
N PRO A 37 -19.84 -8.03 -7.36
CA PRO A 37 -19.30 -6.72 -7.04
C PRO A 37 -18.98 -6.57 -5.55
N ILE A 38 -18.03 -5.71 -5.22
CA ILE A 38 -17.47 -5.56 -3.87
C ILE A 38 -17.87 -4.21 -3.28
N GLU A 39 -18.64 -4.23 -2.18
CA GLU A 39 -19.01 -3.02 -1.43
C GLU A 39 -17.92 -2.59 -0.43
N ILE A 40 -17.23 -3.56 0.19
CA ILE A 40 -16.15 -3.32 1.14
C ILE A 40 -14.99 -4.27 0.84
N LEU A 41 -13.80 -3.71 0.63
CA LEU A 41 -12.56 -4.45 0.38
C LEU A 41 -11.54 -4.17 1.50
N GLY A 42 -11.32 -5.16 2.37
CA GLY A 42 -10.22 -5.14 3.35
C GLY A 42 -8.96 -5.78 2.77
N VAL A 43 -7.84 -5.06 2.76
CA VAL A 43 -6.59 -5.51 2.16
C VAL A 43 -5.49 -5.58 3.23
N ASP A 44 -5.10 -6.81 3.61
CA ASP A 44 -3.99 -7.09 4.54
C ASP A 44 -3.10 -8.24 4.02
N LEU A 45 -2.64 -8.10 2.78
CA LEU A 45 -1.78 -9.09 2.14
C LEU A 45 -0.76 -8.49 1.17
N CYS A 46 -0.87 -7.20 0.89
CA CYS A 46 -0.02 -6.46 -0.05
C CYS A 46 1.38 -6.16 0.53
N LYS A 47 2.13 -7.20 0.89
CA LYS A 47 3.50 -7.08 1.41
C LYS A 47 4.56 -7.13 0.30
N ALA A 48 4.16 -7.37 -0.95
CA ALA A 48 5.03 -7.39 -2.13
C ALA A 48 4.38 -6.70 -3.34
N LEU A 49 5.22 -6.18 -4.24
CA LEU A 49 4.78 -5.48 -5.46
C LEU A 49 3.89 -6.35 -6.37
N PRO A 50 4.25 -7.59 -6.74
CA PRO A 50 3.40 -8.43 -7.61
C PRO A 50 2.03 -8.72 -6.99
N VAL A 51 1.99 -8.89 -5.67
CA VAL A 51 0.75 -9.13 -4.92
C VAL A 51 -0.14 -7.89 -4.93
N THR A 52 0.44 -6.70 -4.79
CA THR A 52 -0.29 -5.43 -4.84
C THR A 52 -0.85 -5.15 -6.22
N ASP A 53 -0.03 -5.38 -7.26
CA ASP A 53 -0.44 -5.26 -8.65
C ASP A 53 -1.61 -6.22 -8.96
N TYR A 54 -1.49 -7.48 -8.53
CA TYR A 54 -2.58 -8.46 -8.63
C TYR A 54 -3.85 -7.99 -7.93
N VAL A 55 -3.75 -7.44 -6.70
CA VAL A 55 -4.91 -6.97 -5.95
C VAL A 55 -5.61 -5.81 -6.68
N VAL A 56 -4.84 -4.86 -7.21
CA VAL A 56 -5.40 -3.73 -7.96
C VAL A 56 -6.11 -4.22 -9.22
N ARG A 57 -5.44 -5.03 -10.05
CA ARG A 57 -6.00 -5.52 -11.32
C ARG A 57 -7.22 -6.41 -11.10
N THR A 58 -7.21 -7.23 -10.05
CA THR A 58 -8.26 -8.21 -9.80
C THR A 58 -9.45 -7.59 -9.08
N PHE A 59 -9.25 -6.83 -8.00
CA PHE A 59 -10.36 -6.43 -7.13
C PHE A 59 -10.89 -5.02 -7.42
N PHE A 60 -10.05 -4.08 -7.87
CA PHE A 60 -10.48 -2.68 -7.98
C PHE A 60 -11.53 -2.45 -9.07
N PRO A 61 -11.48 -3.11 -10.25
CA PRO A 61 -12.55 -3.00 -11.24
C PRO A 61 -13.91 -3.55 -10.80
N ARG A 62 -13.94 -4.33 -9.70
CA ARG A 62 -15.14 -4.96 -9.16
C ARG A 62 -15.78 -4.14 -8.03
N LEU A 63 -15.18 -3.03 -7.64
CA LEU A 63 -15.70 -2.18 -6.57
C LEU A 63 -17.01 -1.51 -7.02
N LEU A 64 -18.02 -1.55 -6.16
CA LEU A 64 -19.27 -0.82 -6.35
C LEU A 64 -19.09 0.69 -6.18
N ASP A 65 -20.03 1.48 -6.71
CA ASP A 65 -20.11 2.91 -6.41
C ASP A 65 -20.15 3.14 -4.88
N ASN A 66 -19.34 4.07 -4.38
CA ASN A 66 -19.16 4.34 -2.94
C ASN A 66 -18.57 3.18 -2.12
N ALA A 67 -17.97 2.17 -2.76
CA ALA A 67 -17.28 1.10 -2.06
C ALA A 67 -16.18 1.64 -1.14
N LEU A 68 -15.92 0.91 -0.06
CA LEU A 68 -14.89 1.23 0.92
C LEU A 68 -13.69 0.31 0.75
N VAL A 69 -12.51 0.88 0.53
CA VAL A 69 -11.24 0.14 0.54
C VAL A 69 -10.51 0.44 1.84
N ILE A 70 -10.21 -0.58 2.63
CA ILE A 70 -9.45 -0.46 3.88
C ILE A 70 -8.08 -1.08 3.64
N GLN A 71 -7.05 -0.25 3.59
CA GLN A 71 -5.66 -0.68 3.41
C GLN A 71 -5.00 -0.85 4.77
N GLN A 72 -4.65 -2.07 5.14
CA GLN A 72 -3.85 -2.38 6.32
C GLN A 72 -2.36 -2.13 6.02
N ASP A 73 -1.61 -1.71 7.05
CA ASP A 73 -0.22 -1.25 6.99
C ASP A 73 -0.01 -0.08 6.02
N TYR A 74 -1.06 0.73 5.78
CA TYR A 74 -0.94 1.92 4.95
C TYR A 74 -0.02 2.96 5.60
N ILE A 75 0.00 3.12 6.92
CA ILE A 75 1.06 3.92 7.58
C ILE A 75 2.15 2.98 8.08
N HIS A 76 2.95 2.49 7.13
CA HIS A 76 4.10 1.63 7.41
C HIS A 76 5.19 1.81 6.35
N GLN A 77 6.44 1.92 6.78
CA GLN A 77 7.56 2.34 5.93
C GLN A 77 7.91 1.36 4.79
N TYR A 78 7.62 0.07 4.93
CA TYR A 78 8.17 -0.98 4.04
C TYR A 78 7.33 -1.28 2.80
N HIS A 79 6.20 -0.58 2.60
CA HIS A 79 5.26 -0.93 1.53
C HIS A 79 4.97 0.27 0.60
N PRO A 80 5.97 0.88 -0.04
CA PRO A 80 5.72 1.99 -0.98
C PRO A 80 4.74 1.64 -2.11
N HIS A 81 4.66 0.37 -2.52
CA HIS A 81 3.75 -0.08 -3.57
C HIS A 81 2.26 0.10 -3.25
N ILE A 82 1.81 -0.02 -1.98
CA ILE A 82 0.39 0.23 -1.64
C ILE A 82 0.04 1.72 -1.66
N HIS A 83 1.01 2.57 -1.35
CA HIS A 83 0.85 4.01 -1.40
C HIS A 83 0.75 4.48 -2.84
N LEU A 84 1.68 4.01 -3.68
CA LEU A 84 1.75 4.34 -5.09
C LEU A 84 0.55 3.82 -5.86
N SER A 85 0.04 2.62 -5.55
CA SER A 85 -1.16 2.10 -6.23
C SER A 85 -2.40 2.95 -5.92
N MET A 86 -2.59 3.39 -4.67
CA MET A 86 -3.67 4.31 -4.32
C MET A 86 -3.47 5.70 -4.94
N MET A 87 -2.24 6.21 -4.99
CA MET A 87 -1.93 7.51 -5.63
C MET A 87 -2.13 7.50 -7.15
N LEU A 88 -1.84 6.38 -7.82
CA LEU A 88 -2.15 6.22 -9.25
C LEU A 88 -3.65 6.26 -9.52
N LEU A 89 -4.48 5.99 -8.50
CA LEU A 89 -5.94 5.98 -8.57
C LEU A 89 -6.56 7.12 -7.74
N ASP A 90 -5.81 8.18 -7.44
CA ASP A 90 -6.22 9.24 -6.52
C ASP A 90 -7.46 10.03 -6.98
N ASP A 91 -7.67 10.20 -8.29
CA ASP A 91 -8.91 10.79 -8.82
C ASP A 91 -10.12 9.87 -8.68
N CYS A 92 -9.92 8.59 -8.35
CA CYS A 92 -10.99 7.61 -8.13
C CYS A 92 -11.39 7.45 -6.67
N PHE A 93 -10.53 7.88 -5.75
CA PHE A 93 -10.76 7.73 -4.31
C PHE A 93 -10.80 9.09 -3.59
N GLU A 94 -11.47 9.10 -2.45
CA GLU A 94 -11.27 10.10 -1.41
C GLU A 94 -10.84 9.41 -0.12
N LEU A 95 -10.03 10.10 0.69
CA LEU A 95 -9.64 9.61 2.01
C LEU A 95 -10.87 9.68 2.92
N ASP A 96 -11.33 8.51 3.38
CA ASP A 96 -12.52 8.35 4.20
C ASP A 96 -12.19 8.45 5.69
N CYS A 97 -11.12 7.77 6.12
CA CYS A 97 -10.63 7.84 7.50
C CYS A 97 -9.11 7.75 7.55
N GLU A 98 -8.52 8.70 8.28
CA GLU A 98 -7.13 8.66 8.71
C GLU A 98 -7.08 8.49 10.22
N LEU A 99 -6.30 7.53 10.69
CA LEU A 99 -6.06 7.29 12.10
C LEU A 99 -4.68 7.81 12.49
N ARG A 100 -4.58 8.48 13.64
CA ARG A 100 -3.28 8.92 14.20
C ARG A 100 -2.49 7.67 14.60
N TRP A 101 -1.21 7.59 14.20
CA TRP A 101 -0.40 6.37 14.35
C TRP A 101 -1.07 5.14 13.70
N GLY A 102 -1.94 5.37 12.73
CA GLY A 102 -2.89 4.39 12.27
C GLY A 102 -2.27 3.41 11.29
N GLY A 103 -2.13 2.15 11.69
CA GLY A 103 -1.71 1.10 10.76
C GLY A 103 -2.60 0.99 9.51
N SER A 104 -3.89 1.36 9.59
CA SER A 104 -4.82 1.28 8.46
C SER A 104 -5.44 2.63 8.10
N LEU A 105 -5.66 2.86 6.80
CA LEU A 105 -6.46 3.96 6.25
C LEU A 105 -7.64 3.40 5.45
N SER A 106 -8.76 4.12 5.43
CA SER A 106 -9.89 3.81 4.56
C SER A 106 -10.06 4.85 3.45
N PHE A 107 -10.46 4.39 2.27
CA PHE A 107 -10.69 5.18 1.07
C PHE A 107 -12.07 4.88 0.50
N ARG A 108 -12.83 5.92 0.17
CA ARG A 108 -14.14 5.81 -0.46
C ARG A 108 -14.00 5.94 -1.97
N LEU A 109 -14.58 5.01 -2.73
CA LEU A 109 -14.61 5.10 -4.19
C LEU A 109 -15.61 6.18 -4.63
N LYS A 110 -15.13 7.22 -5.31
CA LYS A 110 -15.97 8.31 -5.87
C LYS A 110 -16.16 8.22 -7.38
N LYS A 111 -15.38 7.38 -8.07
CA LYS A 111 -15.44 7.17 -9.52
C LYS A 111 -15.13 5.69 -9.82
N PRO A 112 -15.94 5.02 -10.67
CA PRO A 112 -15.69 3.64 -11.06
C PRO A 112 -14.30 3.45 -11.65
N ILE A 113 -13.68 2.31 -11.35
CA ILE A 113 -12.40 1.90 -11.90
C ILE A 113 -12.68 0.84 -12.96
N THR A 114 -12.15 1.02 -14.16
CA THR A 114 -12.31 0.05 -15.25
C THR A 114 -10.99 -0.66 -15.50
N GLU A 115 -11.03 -1.84 -16.13
CA GLU A 115 -9.83 -2.54 -16.57
C GLU A 115 -8.98 -1.69 -17.52
N GLU A 116 -9.61 -0.93 -18.41
CA GLU A 116 -8.94 0.03 -19.30
C GLU A 116 -8.17 1.11 -18.53
N MET A 117 -8.78 1.66 -17.48
CA MET A 117 -8.13 2.64 -16.61
C MET A 117 -6.93 2.03 -15.87
N ILE A 118 -7.05 0.77 -15.43
CA ILE A 118 -5.93 0.05 -14.82
C ILE A 118 -4.81 -0.14 -15.85
N ALA A 119 -5.10 -0.59 -17.06
CA ALA A 119 -4.11 -0.76 -18.13
C ALA A 119 -3.42 0.57 -18.48
N GLU A 120 -4.17 1.68 -18.58
CA GLU A 120 -3.62 3.01 -18.86
C GLU A 120 -2.60 3.46 -17.78
N ARG A 121 -2.91 3.22 -16.50
CA ARG A 121 -2.16 3.81 -15.37
C ARG A 121 -1.03 2.92 -14.87
N PHE A 122 -1.24 1.61 -14.91
CA PHE A 122 -0.32 0.60 -14.43
C PHE A 122 0.46 -0.08 -15.57
N GLY A 123 0.03 0.05 -16.82
CA GLY A 123 0.60 -0.69 -17.95
C GLY A 123 0.26 -2.18 -17.90
N ASP A 124 1.00 -2.99 -18.65
CA ASP A 124 0.80 -4.45 -18.74
C ASP A 124 1.69 -5.26 -17.79
N ASP A 125 2.61 -4.60 -17.08
CA ASP A 125 3.59 -5.21 -16.18
C ASP A 125 3.80 -4.39 -14.90
N LEU A 126 4.84 -4.71 -14.13
CA LEU A 126 5.20 -4.03 -12.89
C LEU A 126 5.99 -2.71 -13.08
N GLY A 127 6.23 -2.30 -14.33
CA GLY A 127 7.04 -1.13 -14.68
C GLY A 127 6.45 0.21 -14.23
N TRP A 128 5.20 0.23 -13.79
CA TRP A 128 4.60 1.41 -13.12
C TRP A 128 5.34 1.79 -11.83
N TYR A 129 5.96 0.80 -11.16
CA TYR A 129 6.69 1.00 -9.93
C TYR A 129 8.08 1.61 -10.15
N ASP A 130 8.68 1.38 -11.31
CA ASP A 130 10.03 1.85 -11.68
C ASP A 130 10.05 3.31 -12.18
N GLN A 131 8.89 3.98 -12.22
CA GLN A 131 8.75 5.38 -12.65
C GLN A 131 9.19 6.37 -11.56
N ALA A 132 10.47 6.33 -11.19
CA ALA A 132 11.04 7.02 -10.02
C ALA A 132 10.65 8.51 -9.92
N ASP A 133 10.81 9.30 -10.98
CA ASP A 133 10.49 10.74 -10.93
C ASP A 133 9.00 11.03 -10.71
N ARG A 134 8.12 10.21 -11.29
CA ARG A 134 6.67 10.31 -11.09
C ARG A 134 6.30 9.90 -9.67
N ASN A 135 6.81 8.75 -9.24
CA ASN A 135 6.46 8.11 -7.99
C ASN A 135 6.98 8.91 -6.77
N THR A 136 8.18 9.50 -6.87
CA THR A 136 8.69 10.45 -5.88
C THR A 136 7.76 11.65 -5.70
N LYS A 137 7.24 12.23 -6.79
CA LYS A 137 6.29 13.36 -6.71
C LYS A 137 4.99 12.95 -6.05
N MET A 138 4.46 11.77 -6.37
CA MET A 138 3.23 11.26 -5.76
C MET A 138 3.41 11.01 -4.25
N LEU A 139 4.51 10.38 -3.83
CA LEU A 139 4.78 10.16 -2.41
C LEU A 139 4.98 11.47 -1.64
N ARG A 140 5.64 12.47 -2.24
CA ARG A 140 5.74 13.82 -1.69
C ARG A 140 4.36 14.45 -1.48
N GLN A 141 3.50 14.39 -2.50
CA GLN A 141 2.12 14.88 -2.39
C GLN A 141 1.32 14.16 -1.30
N LEU A 142 1.53 12.85 -1.14
CA LEU A 142 0.87 12.07 -0.11
C LEU A 142 1.32 12.49 1.30
N VAL A 143 2.62 12.74 1.51
CA VAL A 143 3.15 13.30 2.77
C VAL A 143 2.44 14.61 3.11
N ASP A 144 2.29 15.52 2.15
CA ASP A 144 1.70 16.83 2.42
C ASP A 144 0.18 16.78 2.66
N ARG A 145 -0.49 15.68 2.27
CA ARG A 145 -1.94 15.50 2.41
C ARG A 145 -2.38 14.86 3.72
N MET A 146 -1.52 14.13 4.42
CA MET A 146 -1.89 13.51 5.69
C MET A 146 -2.18 14.58 6.75
N TYR A 147 -3.14 14.32 7.62
CA TYR A 147 -3.52 15.21 8.72
C TYR A 147 -2.56 15.12 9.90
N PHE A 148 -2.05 13.92 10.23
CA PHE A 148 -1.24 13.69 11.41
C PHE A 148 0.26 13.71 11.10
N ASP A 149 1.03 14.44 11.90
CA ASP A 149 2.48 14.55 11.75
C ASP A 149 3.19 13.20 11.90
N GLU A 150 2.64 12.32 12.73
CA GLU A 150 3.06 10.92 12.85
C GLU A 150 3.03 10.19 11.49
N ASN A 151 1.93 10.35 10.76
CA ASN A 151 1.72 9.69 9.48
C ASN A 151 2.62 10.32 8.41
N ARG A 152 2.76 11.65 8.41
CA ARG A 152 3.72 12.36 7.53
C ARG A 152 5.15 11.87 7.74
N TRP A 153 5.54 11.69 9.01
CA TRP A 153 6.86 11.19 9.39
C TRP A 153 7.10 9.76 8.88
N VAL A 154 6.13 8.85 9.00
CA VAL A 154 6.23 7.50 8.42
C VAL A 154 6.30 7.57 6.89
N LEU A 155 5.50 8.42 6.25
CA LEU A 155 5.48 8.55 4.79
C LEU A 155 6.78 9.14 4.22
N LEU A 156 7.50 9.99 4.96
CA LEU A 156 8.85 10.39 4.57
C LEU A 156 9.80 9.19 4.56
N GLN A 157 9.66 8.25 5.50
CA GLN A 157 10.44 7.00 5.50
C GLN A 157 10.06 6.11 4.31
N VAL A 158 8.77 6.00 3.97
CA VAL A 158 8.29 5.32 2.75
C VAL A 158 8.97 5.90 1.51
N LEU A 159 8.98 7.23 1.39
CA LEU A 159 9.63 7.94 0.29
C LEU A 159 11.14 7.67 0.24
N GLY A 160 11.83 7.73 1.38
CA GLY A 160 13.25 7.40 1.47
C GLY A 160 13.55 5.98 1.02
N ILE A 161 12.79 5.00 1.52
CA ILE A 161 12.96 3.58 1.17
C ILE A 161 12.67 3.34 -0.31
N TYR A 162 11.62 3.97 -0.86
CA TYR A 162 11.34 3.92 -2.29
C TYR A 162 12.54 4.44 -3.11
N LEU A 163 13.08 5.60 -2.77
CA LEU A 163 14.24 6.18 -3.44
C LEU A 163 15.47 5.28 -3.35
N ALA A 164 15.74 4.68 -2.19
CA ALA A 164 16.84 3.74 -2.01
C ALA A 164 16.67 2.48 -2.87
N ASN A 165 15.45 1.93 -2.95
CA ASN A 165 15.12 0.80 -3.82
C ASN A 165 15.31 1.13 -5.32
N MET A 166 15.16 2.40 -5.70
CA MET A 166 15.43 2.90 -7.06
C MET A 166 16.91 3.28 -7.28
N GLY A 167 17.80 3.00 -6.34
CA GLY A 167 19.23 3.34 -6.42
C GLY A 167 19.54 4.83 -6.27
N ARG A 168 18.59 5.64 -5.77
CA ARG A 168 18.73 7.09 -5.60
C ARG A 168 19.15 7.45 -4.17
N TYR A 169 20.30 6.93 -3.75
CA TYR A 169 20.75 7.00 -2.36
C TYR A 169 20.91 8.43 -1.82
N ASP A 170 21.49 9.36 -2.58
CA ASP A 170 21.62 10.77 -2.16
C ASP A 170 20.26 11.41 -1.86
N GLN A 171 19.25 11.13 -2.70
CA GLN A 171 17.90 11.63 -2.50
C GLN A 171 17.23 10.96 -1.30
N ALA A 172 17.43 9.64 -1.12
CA ALA A 172 16.94 8.91 0.04
C ALA A 172 17.53 9.47 1.35
N HIS A 173 18.84 9.76 1.35
CA HIS A 173 19.52 10.39 2.48
C HIS A 173 19.01 11.81 2.75
N GLY A 174 18.78 12.59 1.70
CA GLY A 174 18.16 13.91 1.82
C GLY A 174 16.78 13.82 2.50
N VAL A 175 15.96 12.83 2.15
CA VAL A 175 14.64 12.61 2.80
C VAL A 175 14.78 12.16 4.25
N TYR A 176 15.79 11.35 4.58
CA TYR A 176 16.11 10.99 5.97
C TYR A 176 16.44 12.24 6.81
N LEU A 177 17.30 13.12 6.31
CA LEU A 177 17.65 14.37 7.00
C LEU A 177 16.42 15.27 7.16
N GLU A 178 15.60 15.39 6.12
CA GLU A 178 14.34 16.13 6.16
C GLU A 178 13.39 15.58 7.23
N ALA A 179 13.24 14.25 7.34
CA ALA A 179 12.38 13.64 8.36
C ALA A 179 12.84 13.99 9.78
N ARG A 180 14.16 14.01 10.01
CA ARG A 180 14.75 14.41 11.30
C ARG A 180 14.58 15.89 11.60
N GLU A 181 14.67 16.74 10.58
CA GLU A 181 14.51 18.19 10.73
C GLU A 181 13.05 18.57 10.97
N ARG A 182 12.11 18.03 10.17
CA ARG A 182 10.68 18.33 10.26
C ARG A 182 10.04 17.74 11.51
N PHE A 183 10.50 16.57 11.93
CA PHE A 183 9.89 15.83 13.04
C PHE A 183 10.95 15.35 14.05
N PRO A 184 11.65 16.27 14.75
CA PRO A 184 12.81 15.93 15.59
C PRO A 184 12.45 15.12 16.84
N TYR A 185 11.16 14.99 17.17
CA TYR A 185 10.66 14.26 18.33
C TYR A 185 10.41 12.76 18.05
N TYR A 186 10.40 12.34 16.77
CA TYR A 186 10.20 10.94 16.40
C TYR A 186 11.53 10.26 16.08
N GLU A 187 11.75 9.11 16.70
CA GLU A 187 12.95 8.30 16.47
C GLU A 187 12.76 7.44 15.22
N ILE A 188 13.64 7.61 14.24
CA ILE A 188 13.66 6.77 13.04
C ILE A 188 14.12 5.35 13.44
N PRO A 189 13.35 4.30 13.12
CA PRO A 189 13.74 2.93 13.45
C PRO A 189 15.12 2.59 12.89
N ALA A 190 15.95 1.90 13.69
CA ALA A 190 17.34 1.60 13.31
C ALA A 190 17.47 0.85 11.97
N GLU A 191 16.47 0.04 11.60
CA GLU A 191 16.45 -0.62 10.30
C GLU A 191 16.24 0.36 9.14
N VAL A 192 15.35 1.33 9.30
CA VAL A 192 15.13 2.40 8.33
C VAL A 192 16.37 3.27 8.23
N GLU A 193 16.98 3.63 9.36
CA GLU A 193 18.24 4.37 9.38
C GLU A 193 19.37 3.64 8.62
N ARG A 194 19.45 2.30 8.73
CA ARG A 194 20.40 1.53 7.92
C ARG A 194 20.14 1.61 6.42
N LEU A 195 18.86 1.69 6.01
CA LEU A 195 18.46 1.71 4.61
C LEU A 195 18.64 3.08 3.95
N ILE A 196 18.35 4.17 4.69
CA ILE A 196 18.25 5.53 4.11
C ILE A 196 19.10 6.58 4.83
N GLY A 197 19.70 6.24 5.98
CA GLY A 197 20.45 7.18 6.83
C GLY A 197 21.93 7.32 6.51
N THR A 198 22.47 6.53 5.58
CA THR A 198 23.88 6.60 5.20
C THR A 198 24.08 7.47 3.96
N GLU A 199 25.02 8.42 4.04
CA GLU A 199 25.33 9.37 2.97
C GLU A 199 25.95 8.67 1.73
N ALA A 200 26.47 7.45 1.91
CA ALA A 200 26.92 6.57 0.85
C ALA A 200 27.15 5.15 1.40
N ALA A 201 26.35 4.18 0.98
CA ALA A 201 26.86 2.84 0.73
C ALA A 201 26.74 2.61 -0.77
N HIS A 202 27.89 2.40 -1.43
CA HIS A 202 28.07 1.99 -2.83
C HIS A 202 28.34 3.11 -3.85
N ALA A 203 29.59 3.59 -3.83
CA ALA A 203 30.39 3.64 -5.05
C ALA A 203 30.60 2.22 -5.63
#